data_AF-A0A0S4WLE5-F1
#
_entry.id   AF-A0A0S4WLE5-F1
#
_cell.length_a   1.000
_cell.length_b   1.000
_cell.length_c   1.000
_cell.angle_alpha   90.00
_cell.angle_beta   90.00
_cell.angle_gamma   90.00
#
_symmetry.space_group_name_H-M   'P 1'
#
loop_
_entity.id
_entity.type
_entity.pdbx_description
1 polymer ?
#
loop_
_entity_poly.entity_id
_entity_poly.type
_entity_poly.pdbx_seq_one_letter_code
_entity_poly.pdbx_strand_id
1 'polypeptide(L)'
;MFRSTLKLSLMMLVAGAIAVQALSWSAGWLFHDTLTQGQREGRKGYVFLLREYLDRFPGEARATAIQRLNNNATELFDMVEPDTVADLSTEQRRDLADGKLVVMTNRMDYYLPLRDGTVLHARFEDIGYYTAIKIIAFCLIAIATLLPILFWSWLLWRDLRALEEAARGFGGGMLSTRAHLRRGSNVHALARQFNDMAERIQGSIQHQREMMNGISHELKTPIARLEFGIALLQSPVPEDQRKARFDALRSDVRELDELVTELLALSRLEQGATHLVLMRVTVGEWLDSVVANIADDVADRQLTLAVHADFAPAHHVCDPRLVARALLNLIRNAMRYARQAITVRAEAGTYGSLCLTVEDDGPGIPAAERARVFEPFYRLDASRDRHTGGFGLGLAIVRRIALVHGGEVRLDTGGSGGARFVLLLPAMPLPMQ
;
A
#
# COMPACT_ATOMS: atom_id res chain seq x y z
N MET A 1 19.18 -14.10 -7.54
CA MET A 1 17.71 -14.03 -7.72
C MET A 1 17.09 -15.33 -8.27
N PHE A 2 17.57 -15.86 -9.40
CA PHE A 2 17.16 -17.17 -9.98
C PHE A 2 17.25 -18.37 -9.00
N ARG A 3 18.21 -18.32 -8.06
CA ARG A 3 18.36 -19.33 -7.00
C ARG A 3 17.16 -19.43 -6.04
N SER A 4 16.44 -18.33 -5.79
CA SER A 4 15.32 -18.33 -4.83
C SER A 4 14.05 -18.92 -5.44
N THR A 5 13.79 -18.58 -6.71
CA THR A 5 12.68 -19.15 -7.49
C THR A 5 12.89 -20.66 -7.69
N LEU A 6 14.11 -21.06 -8.02
CA LEU A 6 14.47 -22.47 -8.18
C LEU A 6 14.33 -23.23 -6.86
N LYS A 7 14.75 -22.66 -5.73
CA LYS A 7 14.58 -23.26 -4.40
C LYS A 7 13.12 -23.44 -4.03
N LEU A 8 12.27 -22.42 -4.19
CA LEU A 8 10.85 -22.51 -3.83
C LEU A 8 10.11 -23.54 -4.70
N SER A 9 10.35 -23.51 -6.02
CA SER A 9 9.77 -24.47 -6.95
C SER A 9 10.25 -25.91 -6.67
N LEU A 10 11.54 -26.09 -6.36
CA LEU A 10 12.09 -27.38 -5.96
C LEU A 10 11.47 -27.88 -4.66
N MET A 11 11.27 -26.99 -3.68
CA MET A 11 10.67 -27.35 -2.40
C MET A 11 9.20 -27.76 -2.56
N MET A 12 8.43 -27.06 -3.40
CA MET A 12 7.06 -27.45 -3.74
C MET A 12 7.02 -28.79 -4.49
N LEU A 13 7.96 -29.04 -5.41
CA LEU A 13 8.06 -30.30 -6.14
C LEU A 13 8.33 -31.47 -5.18
N VAL A 14 9.31 -31.31 -4.29
CA VAL A 14 9.66 -32.30 -3.26
C VAL A 14 8.47 -32.55 -2.32
N ALA A 15 7.80 -31.50 -1.85
CA ALA A 15 6.65 -31.63 -0.98
C ALA A 15 5.48 -32.36 -1.68
N GLY A 16 5.22 -32.05 -2.95
CA GLY A 16 4.22 -32.73 -3.76
C GLY A 16 4.53 -34.21 -3.95
N ALA A 17 5.79 -34.55 -4.25
CA ALA A 17 6.23 -35.94 -4.38
C ALA A 17 6.10 -36.72 -3.06
N ILE A 18 6.49 -36.11 -1.93
CA ILE A 18 6.33 -36.70 -0.60
C ILE A 18 4.85 -36.93 -0.29
N ALA A 19 3.97 -35.98 -0.61
CA ALA A 19 2.54 -36.10 -0.37
C ALA A 19 1.91 -37.25 -1.19
N VAL A 20 2.27 -37.36 -2.47
CA VAL A 20 1.79 -38.47 -3.34
C VAL A 20 2.28 -39.82 -2.81
N GLN A 21 3.55 -39.91 -2.39
CA GLN A 21 4.11 -41.15 -1.84
C GLN A 21 3.46 -41.52 -0.50
N ALA A 22 3.24 -40.54 0.38
CA ALA A 22 2.55 -40.74 1.65
C ALA A 22 1.10 -41.20 1.45
N LEU A 23 0.39 -40.62 0.47
CA LEU A 23 -0.96 -41.05 0.10
C LEU A 23 -0.98 -42.49 -0.43
N SER A 24 -0.04 -42.83 -1.31
CA SER A 24 0.11 -44.20 -1.84
C SER A 24 0.36 -45.22 -0.74
N TRP A 25 1.28 -44.92 0.19
CA TRP A 25 1.61 -45.82 1.28
C TRP A 25 0.47 -45.97 2.30
N SER A 26 -0.18 -44.86 2.66
CA SER A 26 -1.31 -44.87 3.59
C SER A 26 -2.52 -45.60 3.02
N ALA A 27 -2.82 -45.47 1.73
CA ALA A 27 -3.91 -46.20 1.08
C ALA A 27 -3.69 -47.73 1.15
N GLY A 28 -2.47 -48.20 0.91
CA GLY A 28 -2.13 -49.63 1.02
C GLY A 28 -2.33 -50.19 2.42
N TRP A 29 -2.01 -49.40 3.45
CA TRP A 29 -2.21 -49.78 4.85
C TRP A 29 -3.68 -49.71 5.29
N LEU A 30 -4.38 -48.62 4.96
CA LEU A 30 -5.74 -48.35 5.44
C LEU A 30 -6.77 -49.31 4.85
N PHE A 31 -6.61 -49.71 3.59
CA PHE A 31 -7.54 -50.56 2.86
C PHE A 31 -7.08 -52.02 2.77
N HIS A 32 -6.10 -52.41 3.59
CA HIS A 32 -5.46 -53.72 3.50
C HIS A 32 -6.46 -54.89 3.62
N ASP A 33 -7.32 -54.87 4.65
CA ASP A 33 -8.30 -55.94 4.90
C ASP A 33 -9.37 -55.98 3.80
N THR A 34 -9.90 -54.83 3.39
CA THR A 34 -10.91 -54.76 2.32
C THR A 34 -10.37 -55.27 0.98
N LEU A 35 -9.14 -54.91 0.63
CA LEU A 35 -8.49 -55.37 -0.61
C LEU A 35 -8.21 -56.87 -0.57
N THR A 36 -7.72 -57.39 0.55
CA THR A 36 -7.42 -58.83 0.70
C THR A 36 -8.69 -59.68 0.73
N GLN A 37 -9.76 -59.22 1.39
CA GLN A 37 -11.06 -59.89 1.34
C GLN A 37 -11.62 -59.91 -0.09
N GLY A 38 -11.65 -58.77 -0.79
CA GLY A 38 -12.11 -58.71 -2.18
C GLY A 38 -11.34 -59.66 -3.12
N GLN A 39 -10.02 -59.79 -2.93
CA GLN A 39 -9.19 -60.75 -3.66
C GLN A 39 -9.54 -62.20 -3.33
N ARG A 40 -9.73 -62.53 -2.03
CA ARG A 40 -10.17 -63.86 -1.60
C ARG A 40 -11.49 -64.21 -2.26
N GLU A 41 -12.48 -63.32 -2.21
CA GLU A 41 -13.81 -63.54 -2.77
C GLU A 41 -13.80 -63.71 -4.29
N GLY A 42 -13.11 -62.82 -5.01
CA GLY A 42 -13.02 -62.88 -6.47
C GLY A 42 -12.33 -64.15 -6.98
N ARG A 43 -11.45 -64.77 -6.17
CA ARG A 43 -10.72 -65.98 -6.53
C ARG A 43 -11.34 -67.28 -6.03
N LYS A 44 -12.39 -67.24 -5.20
CA LYS A 44 -13.04 -68.43 -4.62
C LYS A 44 -13.36 -69.51 -5.67
N GLY A 45 -13.94 -69.12 -6.81
CA GLY A 45 -14.30 -70.05 -7.88
C GLY A 45 -13.10 -70.68 -8.60
N TYR A 46 -12.07 -69.87 -8.90
CA TYR A 46 -10.84 -70.37 -9.53
C TYR A 46 -10.08 -71.32 -8.61
N VAL A 47 -9.92 -70.94 -7.34
CA VAL A 47 -9.29 -71.75 -6.30
C VAL A 47 -10.02 -73.08 -6.08
N PHE A 48 -11.36 -73.06 -6.13
CA PHE A 48 -12.16 -74.28 -6.05
C PHE A 48 -11.84 -75.26 -7.19
N LEU A 49 -11.80 -74.77 -8.44
CA LEU A 49 -11.46 -75.60 -9.61
C LEU A 49 -10.02 -76.11 -9.56
N LEU A 50 -9.08 -75.27 -9.12
CA LEU A 50 -7.67 -75.62 -9.01
C LEU A 50 -7.46 -76.75 -7.98
N ARG A 51 -8.13 -76.65 -6.82
CA ARG A 51 -8.14 -77.67 -5.78
C ARG A 51 -8.73 -78.99 -6.30
N GLU A 52 -9.91 -78.92 -6.92
CA GLU A 52 -10.59 -80.09 -7.49
C GLU A 52 -9.79 -80.78 -8.61
N TYR A 53 -9.03 -80.02 -9.39
CA TYR A 53 -8.15 -80.55 -10.44
C TYR A 53 -6.92 -81.24 -9.86
N LEU A 54 -6.23 -80.62 -8.89
CA LEU A 54 -5.01 -81.17 -8.30
C LEU A 54 -5.27 -82.36 -7.37
N ASP A 55 -6.43 -82.38 -6.70
CA ASP A 55 -6.85 -83.50 -5.85
C ASP A 55 -7.04 -84.80 -6.66
N ARG A 56 -7.30 -84.72 -7.98
CA ARG A 56 -7.42 -85.91 -8.87
C ARG A 56 -6.09 -86.57 -9.19
N PHE A 57 -4.96 -85.92 -8.91
CA PHE A 57 -3.62 -86.42 -9.21
C PHE A 57 -2.75 -86.42 -7.94
N PRO A 58 -2.80 -87.50 -7.12
CA PRO A 58 -1.89 -87.66 -5.98
C PRO A 58 -0.50 -88.18 -6.39
N GLY A 59 0.53 -87.92 -5.57
CA GLY A 59 1.89 -88.46 -5.75
C GLY A 59 2.65 -87.87 -6.95
N GLU A 60 3.48 -88.68 -7.61
CA GLU A 60 4.32 -88.23 -8.74
C GLU A 60 3.52 -87.66 -9.92
N ALA A 61 2.28 -88.12 -10.12
CA ALA A 61 1.38 -87.60 -11.16
C ALA A 61 1.01 -86.12 -10.95
N ARG A 62 1.12 -85.61 -9.72
CA ARG A 62 0.87 -84.20 -9.40
C ARG A 62 1.89 -83.27 -10.02
N ALA A 63 3.16 -83.66 -10.05
CA ALA A 63 4.23 -82.84 -10.63
C ALA A 63 3.96 -82.57 -12.12
N THR A 64 3.49 -83.59 -12.86
CA THR A 64 3.09 -83.44 -14.27
C THR A 64 1.85 -82.57 -14.43
N ALA A 65 0.87 -82.67 -13.51
CA ALA A 65 -0.33 -81.83 -13.52
C ALA A 65 0.01 -80.35 -13.27
N ILE A 66 0.92 -80.07 -12.35
CA ILE A 66 1.44 -78.72 -12.07
C ILE A 66 2.21 -78.18 -13.27
N GLN A 67 3.07 -78.97 -13.90
CA GLN A 67 3.79 -78.55 -15.10
C GLN A 67 2.83 -78.20 -16.24
N ARG A 68 1.73 -78.94 -16.41
CA ARG A 68 0.67 -78.60 -17.38
C ARG A 68 -0.03 -77.28 -17.03
N LEU A 69 -0.26 -77.00 -15.75
CA LEU A 69 -0.81 -75.71 -15.32
C LEU A 69 0.17 -74.58 -15.62
N ASN A 70 1.45 -74.72 -15.25
CA ASN A 70 2.49 -73.71 -15.50
C ASN A 70 2.67 -73.39 -16.99
N ASN A 71 2.43 -74.36 -17.88
CA ASN A 71 2.49 -74.14 -19.33
C ASN A 71 1.26 -73.42 -19.91
N ASN A 72 0.13 -73.40 -19.19
CA ASN A 72 -1.15 -72.88 -19.69
C ASN A 72 -1.74 -71.74 -18.84
N ALA A 73 -1.12 -71.44 -17.70
CA ALA A 73 -1.53 -70.37 -16.79
C ALA A 73 -0.48 -69.25 -16.78
N THR A 74 -0.94 -68.05 -16.46
CA THR A 74 -0.06 -66.89 -16.20
C THR A 74 0.60 -66.96 -14.82
N GLU A 75 0.07 -67.79 -13.94
CA GLU A 75 0.61 -68.07 -12.61
C GLU A 75 1.56 -69.27 -12.68
N LEU A 76 2.66 -69.18 -11.95
CA LEU A 76 3.58 -70.30 -11.74
C LEU A 76 3.25 -70.97 -10.41
N PHE A 77 3.01 -72.27 -10.46
CA PHE A 77 2.63 -73.09 -9.32
C PHE A 77 3.79 -73.97 -8.89
N ASP A 78 4.11 -73.93 -7.60
CA ASP A 78 5.08 -74.80 -6.95
C ASP A 78 4.49 -75.37 -5.66
N MET A 79 4.93 -76.57 -5.26
CA MET A 79 4.53 -77.17 -3.99
C MET A 79 5.47 -76.73 -2.88
N VAL A 80 4.91 -76.34 -1.73
CA VAL A 80 5.68 -75.88 -0.57
C VAL A 80 5.16 -76.59 0.67
N GLU A 81 6.08 -76.93 1.58
CA GLU A 81 5.70 -77.51 2.88
C GLU A 81 5.16 -76.40 3.80
N PRO A 82 4.10 -76.66 4.58
CA PRO A 82 3.47 -75.67 5.45
C PRO A 82 4.45 -74.92 6.37
N ASP A 83 5.48 -75.62 6.87
CA ASP A 83 6.46 -75.09 7.82
C ASP A 83 7.60 -74.29 7.18
N THR A 84 7.71 -74.32 5.85
CA THR A 84 8.81 -73.66 5.10
C THR A 84 8.47 -72.24 4.60
N VAL A 85 7.25 -71.77 4.83
CA VAL A 85 6.81 -70.43 4.39
C VAL A 85 7.24 -69.35 5.40
N ALA A 86 8.40 -68.76 5.18
CA ALA A 86 9.07 -67.85 6.13
C ALA A 86 8.34 -66.51 6.41
N ASP A 87 7.44 -66.06 5.52
CA ASP A 87 6.91 -64.68 5.52
C ASP A 87 5.44 -64.54 5.99
N LEU A 88 4.81 -65.58 6.51
CA LEU A 88 3.40 -65.51 6.96
C LEU A 88 3.26 -64.96 8.38
N SER A 89 2.36 -63.98 8.56
CA SER A 89 1.94 -63.46 9.88
C SER A 89 1.25 -64.55 10.72
N THR A 90 1.16 -64.34 12.04
CA THR A 90 0.51 -65.29 12.95
C THR A 90 -0.94 -65.60 12.56
N GLU A 91 -1.66 -64.59 12.06
CA GLU A 91 -3.04 -64.73 11.57
C GLU A 91 -3.10 -65.50 10.25
N GLN A 92 -2.20 -65.20 9.31
CA GLN A 92 -2.12 -65.90 8.03
C GLN A 92 -1.76 -67.38 8.22
N ARG A 93 -0.87 -67.70 9.17
CA ARG A 93 -0.54 -69.10 9.50
C ARG A 93 -1.75 -69.84 10.07
N ARG A 94 -2.55 -69.19 10.92
CA ARG A 94 -3.81 -69.76 11.44
C ARG A 94 -4.82 -69.97 10.31
N ASP A 95 -5.01 -68.98 9.44
CA ASP A 95 -5.89 -69.10 8.28
C ASP A 95 -5.45 -70.24 7.32
N LEU A 96 -4.14 -70.43 7.13
CA LEU A 96 -3.60 -71.52 6.32
C LEU A 96 -3.90 -72.89 6.96
N ALA A 97 -3.72 -73.01 8.29
CA ALA A 97 -4.02 -74.21 9.05
C ALA A 97 -5.53 -74.53 9.06
N ASP A 98 -6.39 -73.50 9.02
CA ASP A 98 -7.85 -73.62 8.90
C ASP A 98 -8.32 -73.96 7.47
N GLY A 99 -7.39 -74.20 6.52
CA GLY A 99 -7.70 -74.58 5.14
C GLY A 99 -8.15 -73.41 4.25
N LYS A 100 -7.98 -72.16 4.70
CA LYS A 100 -8.36 -70.95 3.95
C LYS A 100 -7.26 -70.52 2.98
N LEU A 101 -7.68 -69.78 1.96
CA LEU A 101 -6.77 -69.13 1.01
C LEU A 101 -6.03 -67.99 1.70
N VAL A 102 -4.70 -68.02 1.64
CA VAL A 102 -3.85 -66.96 2.20
C VAL A 102 -3.24 -66.16 1.06
N VAL A 103 -3.61 -64.89 0.95
CA VAL A 103 -3.12 -63.96 -0.07
C VAL A 103 -2.03 -63.08 0.55
N MET A 104 -0.89 -62.95 -0.13
CA MET A 104 0.20 -62.08 0.29
C MET A 104 -0.06 -60.62 -0.08
N THR A 105 0.23 -59.72 0.86
CA THR A 105 -0.03 -58.27 0.74
C THR A 105 0.79 -57.58 -0.35
N ASN A 106 1.98 -58.09 -0.65
CA ASN A 106 2.98 -57.35 -1.44
C ASN A 106 3.21 -57.89 -2.86
N ARG A 107 2.71 -59.10 -3.21
CA ARG A 107 3.09 -59.78 -4.46
C ARG A 107 1.98 -60.44 -5.29
N MET A 108 0.71 -60.30 -4.94
CA MET A 108 -0.41 -61.05 -5.58
C MET A 108 -0.32 -62.58 -5.44
N ASP A 109 0.82 -63.11 -4.97
CA ASP A 109 1.08 -64.49 -4.58
C ASP A 109 0.08 -64.96 -3.53
N TYR A 110 -0.28 -66.24 -3.60
CA TYR A 110 -1.16 -66.87 -2.63
C TYR A 110 -0.79 -68.32 -2.34
N TYR A 111 -1.17 -68.75 -1.14
CA TYR A 111 -0.98 -70.11 -0.65
C TYR A 111 -2.34 -70.78 -0.52
N LEU A 112 -2.45 -71.94 -1.16
CA LEU A 112 -3.66 -72.75 -1.19
C LEU A 112 -3.39 -74.10 -0.51
N PRO A 113 -3.99 -74.36 0.66
CA PRO A 113 -3.92 -75.68 1.27
C PRO A 113 -4.79 -76.68 0.49
N LEU A 114 -4.22 -77.85 0.22
CA LEU A 114 -4.84 -79.01 -0.43
C LEU A 114 -5.34 -80.01 0.62
N ARG A 115 -6.18 -80.97 0.20
CA ARG A 115 -6.84 -81.90 1.13
C ARG A 115 -5.88 -82.88 1.82
N ASP A 116 -4.71 -83.09 1.25
CA ASP A 116 -3.67 -83.98 1.77
C ASP A 116 -2.65 -83.29 2.69
N GLY A 117 -2.90 -82.03 3.06
CA GLY A 117 -2.04 -81.25 3.96
C GLY A 117 -0.86 -80.56 3.26
N THR A 118 -0.68 -80.75 1.95
CA THR A 118 0.32 -79.99 1.18
C THR A 118 -0.20 -78.61 0.79
N VAL A 119 0.71 -77.66 0.55
CA VAL A 119 0.35 -76.28 0.18
C VAL A 119 0.85 -75.97 -1.22
N LEU A 120 -0.06 -75.52 -2.07
CA LEU A 120 0.27 -74.98 -3.39
C LEU A 120 0.61 -73.50 -3.23
N HIS A 121 1.80 -73.11 -3.68
CA HIS A 121 2.20 -71.72 -3.81
C HIS A 121 1.99 -71.28 -5.25
N ALA A 122 1.09 -70.33 -5.45
CA ALA A 122 0.87 -69.68 -6.73
C ALA A 122 1.61 -68.35 -6.74
N ARG A 123 2.60 -68.23 -7.62
CA ARG A 123 3.38 -67.01 -7.85
C ARG A 123 2.90 -66.31 -9.11
N PHE A 124 2.66 -65.01 -9.01
CA PHE A 124 2.42 -64.19 -10.19
C PHE A 124 3.76 -63.75 -10.79
N GLU A 125 4.01 -64.11 -12.05
CA GLU A 125 5.08 -63.48 -12.82
C GLU A 125 4.56 -62.11 -13.27
N ASP A 126 5.13 -61.02 -12.73
CA ASP A 126 4.75 -59.66 -13.09
C ASP A 126 5.05 -59.42 -14.57
N ILE A 127 4.04 -59.57 -15.42
CA ILE A 127 4.09 -59.09 -16.79
C ILE A 127 4.23 -57.57 -16.66
N GLY A 128 5.42 -57.02 -16.88
CA GLY A 128 5.82 -55.63 -16.57
C GLY A 128 4.92 -54.50 -17.10
N TYR A 129 3.84 -54.82 -17.80
CA TYR A 129 2.70 -53.98 -18.13
C TYR A 129 2.10 -53.25 -16.92
N TYR A 130 1.87 -53.92 -15.78
CA TYR A 130 1.28 -53.25 -14.61
C TYR A 130 2.22 -52.19 -14.02
N THR A 131 3.51 -52.51 -13.97
CA THR A 131 4.55 -51.59 -13.51
C THR A 131 4.69 -50.40 -14.47
N ALA A 132 4.67 -50.62 -15.78
CA ALA A 132 4.72 -49.55 -16.78
C ALA A 132 3.50 -48.60 -16.67
N ILE A 133 2.28 -49.13 -16.54
CA ILE A 133 1.06 -48.33 -16.37
C ILE A 133 1.13 -47.46 -15.11
N LYS A 134 1.57 -48.03 -13.98
CA LYS A 134 1.74 -47.27 -12.73
C LYS A 134 2.72 -46.12 -12.90
N ILE A 135 3.87 -46.35 -13.53
CA ILE A 135 4.88 -45.30 -13.77
C ILE A 135 4.27 -44.17 -14.62
N ILE A 136 3.59 -44.51 -15.72
CA ILE A 136 2.95 -43.51 -16.59
C ILE A 136 1.89 -42.71 -15.81
N ALA A 137 1.05 -43.38 -15.02
CA ALA A 137 0.03 -42.73 -14.21
C ALA A 137 0.64 -41.74 -13.20
N PHE A 138 1.70 -42.13 -12.49
CA PHE A 138 2.40 -41.24 -11.57
C PHE A 138 3.06 -40.06 -12.28
N CYS A 139 3.67 -40.27 -13.44
CA CYS A 139 4.24 -39.19 -14.26
C CYS A 139 3.17 -38.19 -14.70
N LEU A 140 1.99 -38.66 -15.13
CA LEU A 140 0.89 -37.79 -15.52
C LEU A 140 0.37 -36.94 -14.35
N ILE A 141 0.21 -37.56 -13.17
CA ILE A 141 -0.21 -36.84 -11.95
C ILE A 141 0.85 -35.79 -11.55
N ALA A 142 2.14 -36.16 -11.62
CA ALA A 142 3.23 -35.23 -11.34
C ALA A 142 3.22 -34.04 -12.30
N ILE A 143 3.03 -34.26 -13.60
CA ILE A 143 2.98 -33.18 -14.60
C ILE A 143 1.74 -32.29 -14.38
N ALA A 144 0.57 -32.89 -14.16
CA ALA A 144 -0.68 -32.18 -13.95
C ALA A 144 -0.65 -31.28 -12.71
N THR A 145 0.11 -31.66 -11.68
CA THR A 145 0.29 -30.85 -10.46
C THR A 145 1.42 -29.83 -10.59
N LEU A 146 2.52 -30.18 -11.26
CA LEU A 146 3.68 -29.31 -11.39
C LEU A 146 3.43 -28.10 -12.30
N LEU A 147 2.77 -28.31 -13.45
CA LEU A 147 2.59 -27.27 -14.45
C LEU A 147 1.84 -26.03 -13.91
N PRO A 148 0.69 -26.17 -13.21
CA PRO A 148 -0.01 -25.03 -12.63
C PRO A 148 0.82 -24.30 -11.57
N ILE A 149 1.57 -25.03 -10.74
CA ILE A 149 2.41 -24.45 -9.69
C ILE A 149 3.53 -23.61 -10.32
N LEU A 150 4.22 -24.14 -11.33
CA LEU A 150 5.28 -23.43 -12.03
C LEU A 150 4.72 -22.20 -12.77
N PHE A 151 3.56 -22.33 -13.41
CA PHE A 151 2.91 -21.22 -14.09
C PHE A 151 2.49 -20.11 -13.13
N TRP A 152 1.85 -20.45 -12.00
CA TRP A 152 1.45 -19.49 -10.97
C TRP A 152 2.66 -18.82 -10.32
N SER A 153 3.70 -19.59 -10.00
CA SER A 153 4.97 -19.09 -9.50
C SER A 153 5.57 -18.09 -10.50
N TRP A 154 5.69 -18.46 -11.77
CA TRP A 154 6.20 -17.58 -12.82
C TRP A 154 5.42 -16.27 -12.92
N LEU A 155 4.08 -16.33 -12.85
CA LEU A 155 3.22 -15.14 -12.88
C LEU A 155 3.47 -14.20 -11.69
N LEU A 156 3.53 -14.75 -10.47
CA LEU A 156 3.82 -13.98 -9.25
C LEU A 156 5.20 -13.32 -9.30
N TRP A 157 6.22 -14.05 -9.75
CA TRP A 157 7.59 -13.55 -9.86
C TRP A 157 7.76 -12.48 -10.92
N ARG A 158 7.02 -12.57 -12.03
CA ARG A 158 7.01 -11.53 -13.05
C ARG A 158 6.44 -10.22 -12.49
N ASP A 159 5.32 -10.31 -11.78
CA ASP A 159 4.63 -9.13 -11.23
C ASP A 159 5.45 -8.48 -10.09
N LEU A 160 6.09 -9.29 -9.23
CA LEU A 160 7.01 -8.80 -8.20
C LEU A 160 8.23 -8.09 -8.81
N ARG A 161 8.80 -8.62 -9.90
CA ARG A 161 9.92 -7.97 -10.60
C ARG A 161 9.53 -6.62 -11.20
N ALA A 162 8.35 -6.52 -11.80
CA ALA A 162 7.85 -5.25 -12.32
C ALA A 162 7.68 -4.19 -11.21
N LEU A 163 7.18 -4.60 -10.03
CA LEU A 163 7.09 -3.71 -8.87
C LEU A 163 8.47 -3.30 -8.34
N GLU A 164 9.42 -4.24 -8.28
CA GLU A 164 10.79 -3.95 -7.84
C GLU A 164 11.51 -3.01 -8.80
N GLU A 165 11.38 -3.20 -10.10
CA GLU A 165 11.93 -2.30 -11.12
C GLU A 165 11.32 -0.90 -11.01
N ALA A 166 10.00 -0.80 -10.82
CA ALA A 166 9.34 0.48 -10.58
C ALA A 166 9.84 1.17 -9.31
N ALA A 167 10.02 0.41 -8.22
CA ALA A 167 10.54 0.94 -6.96
C ALA A 167 12.00 1.39 -7.06
N ARG A 168 12.86 0.62 -7.75
CA ARG A 168 14.26 1.02 -8.00
C ARG A 168 14.34 2.25 -8.92
N GLY A 169 13.51 2.31 -9.96
CA GLY A 169 13.44 3.46 -10.85
C GLY A 169 13.01 4.72 -10.10
N PHE A 170 11.97 4.62 -9.27
CA PHE A 170 11.52 5.70 -8.40
C PHE A 170 12.61 6.13 -7.41
N GLY A 171 13.26 5.18 -6.71
CA GLY A 171 14.37 5.45 -5.80
C GLY A 171 15.61 6.03 -6.48
N GLY A 172 15.81 5.76 -7.77
CA GLY A 172 16.85 6.35 -8.61
C GLY A 172 16.54 7.77 -9.12
N GLY A 173 15.40 8.36 -8.73
CA GLY A 173 15.03 9.74 -9.07
C GLY A 173 14.03 9.88 -10.21
N MET A 174 13.60 8.78 -10.85
CA MET A 174 12.53 8.82 -11.86
C MET A 174 11.16 8.83 -11.17
N LEU A 175 10.81 9.98 -10.58
CA LEU A 175 9.61 10.15 -9.74
C LEU A 175 8.28 9.89 -10.47
N SER A 176 8.26 9.94 -11.80
CA SER A 176 7.09 9.61 -12.63
C SER A 176 6.88 8.10 -12.82
N THR A 177 7.79 7.25 -12.37
CA THR A 177 7.69 5.80 -12.51
C THR A 177 6.51 5.25 -11.71
N ARG A 178 5.72 4.35 -12.30
CA ARG A 178 4.60 3.67 -11.65
C ARG A 178 4.63 2.18 -11.94
N ALA A 179 4.15 1.38 -10.98
CA ALA A 179 3.99 -0.05 -11.14
C ALA A 179 2.66 -0.36 -11.83
N HIS A 180 2.71 -0.78 -13.09
CA HIS A 180 1.53 -1.18 -13.87
C HIS A 180 1.34 -2.69 -13.81
N LEU A 181 0.49 -3.16 -12.88
CA LEU A 181 0.10 -4.56 -12.78
C LEU A 181 -1.33 -4.78 -13.30
N ARG A 182 -1.62 -6.00 -13.80
CA ARG A 182 -2.98 -6.40 -14.20
C ARG A 182 -3.87 -6.48 -12.95
N ARG A 183 -5.16 -6.13 -13.08
CA ARG A 183 -6.14 -6.18 -11.97
C ARG A 183 -6.28 -7.56 -11.32
N GLY A 184 -6.05 -8.64 -12.06
CA GLY A 184 -6.05 -10.01 -11.55
C GLY A 184 -4.74 -10.47 -10.90
N SER A 185 -3.76 -9.58 -10.73
CA SER A 185 -2.51 -9.89 -10.04
C SER A 185 -2.73 -9.97 -8.53
N ASN A 186 -2.14 -10.98 -7.90
CA ASN A 186 -2.16 -11.13 -6.44
C ASN A 186 -1.47 -9.95 -5.72
N VAL A 187 -0.60 -9.21 -6.41
CA VAL A 187 0.19 -8.10 -5.86
C VAL A 187 -0.37 -6.73 -6.30
N HIS A 188 -1.53 -6.71 -6.97
CA HIS A 188 -2.16 -5.48 -7.47
C HIS A 188 -2.44 -4.45 -6.37
N ALA A 189 -2.88 -4.91 -5.19
CA ALA A 189 -3.13 -4.04 -4.05
C ALA A 189 -1.85 -3.32 -3.58
N LEU A 190 -0.72 -4.03 -3.51
CA LEU A 190 0.56 -3.47 -3.13
C LEU A 190 1.08 -2.49 -4.20
N ALA A 191 0.92 -2.79 -5.48
CA ALA A 191 1.27 -1.85 -6.56
C ALA A 191 0.46 -0.56 -6.51
N ARG A 192 -0.84 -0.63 -6.14
CA ARG A 192 -1.65 0.58 -5.90
C ARG A 192 -1.11 1.41 -4.74
N GLN A 193 -0.84 0.79 -3.59
CA GLN A 193 -0.27 1.49 -2.44
C GLN A 193 1.08 2.14 -2.79
N PHE A 194 1.94 1.45 -3.56
CA PHE A 194 3.18 2.03 -4.06
C PHE A 194 2.93 3.25 -4.97
N ASN A 195 1.97 3.16 -5.90
CA ASN A 195 1.65 4.26 -6.80
C ASN A 195 1.08 5.47 -6.06
N ASP A 196 0.20 5.25 -5.07
CA ASP A 196 -0.36 6.33 -4.24
C ASP A 196 0.73 7.03 -3.43
N MET A 197 1.67 6.26 -2.85
CA MET A 197 2.84 6.79 -2.16
C MET A 197 3.73 7.59 -3.13
N ALA A 198 4.01 7.04 -4.32
CA ALA A 198 4.84 7.68 -5.35
C ALA A 198 4.25 9.01 -5.81
N GLU A 199 2.92 9.09 -5.97
CA GLU A 199 2.20 10.32 -6.32
C GLU A 199 2.30 11.39 -5.23
N ARG A 200 2.11 11.01 -3.96
CA ARG A 200 2.26 11.93 -2.82
C ARG A 200 3.68 12.50 -2.73
N ILE A 201 4.69 11.64 -2.87
CA ILE A 201 6.10 12.06 -2.82
C ILE A 201 6.45 12.95 -4.02
N GLN A 202 6.04 12.57 -5.24
CA GLN A 202 6.27 13.37 -6.43
C GLN A 202 5.62 14.76 -6.29
N GLY A 203 4.38 14.82 -5.82
CA GLY A 203 3.68 16.08 -5.56
C GLY A 203 4.41 16.95 -4.53
N SER A 204 4.87 16.35 -3.42
CA SER A 204 5.65 17.07 -2.40
C SER A 204 6.96 17.63 -2.94
N ILE A 205 7.70 16.86 -3.74
CA ILE A 205 8.97 17.31 -4.33
C ILE A 205 8.71 18.42 -5.35
N GLN A 206 7.66 18.29 -6.17
CA GLN A 206 7.30 19.32 -7.13
C GLN A 206 6.92 20.64 -6.43
N HIS A 207 6.13 20.57 -5.37
CA HIS A 207 5.74 21.74 -4.59
C HIS A 207 6.96 22.42 -3.95
N GLN A 208 7.88 21.64 -3.39
CA GLN A 208 9.14 22.17 -2.83
C GLN A 208 9.99 22.86 -3.91
N ARG A 209 10.07 22.30 -5.12
CA ARG A 209 10.80 22.91 -6.24
C ARG A 209 10.16 24.24 -6.68
N GLU A 210 8.85 24.27 -6.81
CA GLU A 210 8.10 25.49 -7.16
C GLU A 210 8.33 26.59 -6.12
N MET A 211 8.28 26.23 -4.84
CA MET A 211 8.56 27.15 -3.74
C MET A 211 10.00 27.69 -3.80
N MET A 212 11.00 26.82 -3.98
CA MET A 212 12.41 27.26 -4.07
C MET A 212 12.65 28.17 -5.29
N ASN A 213 12.00 27.89 -6.41
CA ASN A 213 12.06 28.75 -7.60
C ASN A 213 11.41 30.12 -7.32
N GLY A 214 10.25 30.15 -6.65
CA GLY A 214 9.60 31.38 -6.21
C GLY A 214 10.48 32.21 -5.28
N ILE A 215 11.06 31.58 -4.25
CA ILE A 215 12.01 32.22 -3.32
C ILE A 215 13.17 32.86 -4.10
N SER A 216 13.77 32.11 -5.02
CA SER A 216 14.92 32.58 -5.79
C SER A 216 14.57 33.80 -6.66
N HIS A 217 13.38 33.80 -7.26
CA HIS A 217 12.91 34.89 -8.11
C HIS A 217 12.62 36.16 -7.30
N GLU A 218 11.91 36.02 -6.17
CA GLU A 218 11.53 37.14 -5.32
C GLU A 218 12.73 37.75 -4.57
N LEU A 219 13.78 36.96 -4.26
CA LEU A 219 15.01 37.50 -3.68
C LEU A 219 15.90 38.22 -4.72
N LYS A 220 15.97 37.73 -5.95
CA LYS A 220 16.87 38.28 -6.98
C LYS A 220 16.52 39.73 -7.36
N THR A 221 15.23 40.05 -7.38
CA THR A 221 14.73 41.38 -7.77
C THR A 221 15.18 42.51 -6.82
N PRO A 222 14.92 42.44 -5.51
CA PRO A 222 15.39 43.46 -4.57
C PRO A 222 16.92 43.46 -4.42
N ILE A 223 17.59 42.32 -4.52
CA ILE A 223 19.07 42.27 -4.54
C ILE A 223 19.62 43.08 -5.72
N ALA A 224 19.10 42.89 -6.93
CA ALA A 224 19.52 43.66 -8.10
C ALA A 224 19.21 45.16 -7.95
N ARG A 225 18.09 45.52 -7.31
CA ARG A 225 17.77 46.92 -7.00
C ARG A 225 18.75 47.53 -6.00
N LEU A 226 19.14 46.80 -4.96
CA LEU A 226 20.15 47.24 -4.01
C LEU A 226 21.50 47.44 -4.69
N GLU A 227 21.94 46.50 -5.53
CA GLU A 227 23.18 46.62 -6.31
C GLU A 227 23.15 47.88 -7.20
N PHE A 228 22.05 48.10 -7.92
CA PHE A 228 21.87 49.28 -8.76
C PHE A 228 21.80 50.58 -7.95
N GLY A 229 21.08 50.58 -6.83
CA GLY A 229 20.98 51.72 -5.93
C GLY A 229 22.33 52.11 -5.35
N ILE A 230 23.15 51.12 -4.96
CA ILE A 230 24.51 51.35 -4.44
C ILE A 230 25.39 51.95 -5.55
N ALA A 231 25.31 51.43 -6.78
CA ALA A 231 26.03 52.00 -7.92
C ALA A 231 25.60 53.45 -8.22
N LEU A 232 24.30 53.76 -8.09
CA LEU A 232 23.79 55.13 -8.24
C LEU A 232 24.24 56.08 -7.14
N LEU A 233 24.46 55.59 -5.92
CA LEU A 233 25.00 56.42 -4.82
C LEU A 233 26.46 56.83 -5.04
N GLN A 234 27.22 56.09 -5.86
CA GLN A 234 28.60 56.42 -6.23
C GLN A 234 28.69 57.54 -7.26
N SER A 235 27.58 57.88 -7.93
CA SER A 235 27.54 58.97 -8.91
C SER A 235 27.34 60.33 -8.21
N PRO A 236 28.04 61.40 -8.62
CA PRO A 236 27.86 62.73 -8.03
C PRO A 236 26.45 63.26 -8.33
N VAL A 237 25.64 63.44 -7.28
CA VAL A 237 24.30 64.03 -7.33
C VAL A 237 24.08 65.00 -6.17
N PRO A 238 23.14 65.95 -6.30
CA PRO A 238 22.74 66.85 -5.22
C PRO A 238 22.38 66.09 -3.93
N GLU A 239 22.65 66.67 -2.75
CA GLU A 239 22.35 66.08 -1.42
C GLU A 239 20.91 65.55 -1.33
N ASP A 240 19.92 66.30 -1.81
CA ASP A 240 18.50 65.91 -1.74
C ASP A 240 18.21 64.62 -2.54
N GLN A 241 18.81 64.48 -3.72
CA GLN A 241 18.67 63.27 -4.54
C GLN A 241 19.42 62.08 -3.94
N ARG A 242 20.56 62.33 -3.29
CA ARG A 242 21.33 61.30 -2.59
C ARG A 242 20.57 60.77 -1.37
N LYS A 243 19.94 61.66 -0.61
CA LYS A 243 19.07 61.29 0.52
C LYS A 243 17.87 60.47 0.06
N ALA A 244 17.19 60.90 -1.00
CA ALA A 244 16.08 60.13 -1.58
C ALA A 244 16.51 58.73 -2.06
N ARG A 245 17.70 58.61 -2.70
CA ARG A 245 18.28 57.31 -3.09
C ARG A 245 18.60 56.43 -1.89
N PHE A 246 19.15 57.00 -0.82
CA PHE A 246 19.46 56.29 0.41
C PHE A 246 18.19 55.78 1.11
N ASP A 247 17.15 56.60 1.19
CA ASP A 247 15.86 56.22 1.75
C ASP A 247 15.18 55.11 0.93
N ALA A 248 15.28 55.16 -0.40
CA ALA A 248 14.83 54.07 -1.28
C ALA A 248 15.58 52.76 -1.01
N LEU A 249 16.91 52.82 -0.86
CA LEU A 249 17.74 51.66 -0.53
C LEU A 249 17.37 51.06 0.83
N ARG A 250 17.11 51.91 1.83
CA ARG A 250 16.66 51.49 3.15
C ARG A 250 15.29 50.82 3.09
N SER A 251 14.40 51.30 2.22
CA SER A 251 13.12 50.65 1.95
C SER A 251 13.32 49.25 1.35
N ASP A 252 14.20 49.10 0.36
CA ASP A 252 14.49 47.81 -0.29
C ASP A 252 15.07 46.78 0.69
N VAL A 253 15.90 47.21 1.64
CA VAL A 253 16.41 46.34 2.72
C VAL A 253 15.28 45.89 3.66
N ARG A 254 14.38 46.79 4.04
CA ARG A 254 13.22 46.43 4.87
C ARG A 254 12.28 45.46 4.16
N GLU A 255 12.03 45.69 2.88
CA GLU A 255 11.24 44.81 2.03
C GLU A 255 11.86 43.39 1.99
N LEU A 256 13.19 43.28 1.86
CA LEU A 256 13.90 42.00 1.95
C LEU A 256 13.78 41.32 3.33
N ASP A 257 13.90 42.07 4.41
CA ASP A 257 13.77 41.53 5.77
C ASP A 257 12.35 40.98 6.04
N GLU A 258 11.33 41.70 5.55
CA GLU A 258 9.93 41.25 5.58
C GLU A 258 9.75 39.94 4.80
N LEU A 259 10.29 39.84 3.58
CA LEU A 259 10.26 38.61 2.78
C LEU A 259 10.88 37.43 3.52
N VAL A 260 12.08 37.60 4.06
CA VAL A 260 12.79 36.54 4.79
C VAL A 260 11.99 36.12 6.03
N THR A 261 11.41 37.08 6.75
CA THR A 261 10.58 36.82 7.93
C THR A 261 9.30 36.06 7.57
N GLU A 262 8.65 36.39 6.45
CA GLU A 262 7.49 35.67 5.94
C GLU A 262 7.85 34.23 5.52
N LEU A 263 8.99 34.04 4.86
CA LEU A 263 9.47 32.73 4.44
C LEU A 263 9.81 31.81 5.60
N LEU A 264 10.56 32.32 6.59
CA LEU A 264 10.90 31.55 7.79
C LEU A 264 9.64 31.16 8.57
N ALA A 265 8.64 32.04 8.60
CA ALA A 265 7.37 31.74 9.24
C ALA A 265 6.59 30.65 8.51
N LEU A 266 6.48 30.73 7.18
CA LEU A 266 5.82 29.71 6.39
C LEU A 266 6.53 28.35 6.57
N SER A 267 7.86 28.32 6.46
CA SER A 267 8.67 27.11 6.65
C SER A 267 8.47 26.46 8.04
N ARG A 268 8.45 27.26 9.12
CA ARG A 268 8.19 26.77 10.48
C ARG A 268 6.79 26.17 10.63
N LEU A 269 5.79 26.77 9.97
CA LEU A 269 4.43 26.25 9.98
C LEU A 269 4.31 24.98 9.13
N GLU A 270 5.04 24.85 8.02
CA GLU A 270 5.04 23.68 7.14
C GLU A 270 5.66 22.44 7.77
N GLN A 271 6.77 22.60 8.46
CA GLN A 271 7.47 21.49 9.13
C GLN A 271 6.69 20.90 10.31
N GLY A 272 5.56 21.51 10.70
CA GLY A 272 4.82 21.12 11.91
C GLY A 272 5.61 21.35 13.20
N ALA A 273 6.77 21.99 13.10
CA ALA A 273 7.69 22.27 14.21
C ALA A 273 7.18 23.41 15.12
N THR A 274 6.07 24.06 14.76
CA THR A 274 5.43 25.08 15.58
C THR A 274 4.54 24.40 16.62
N HIS A 275 5.04 24.23 17.84
CA HIS A 275 4.17 23.93 18.97
C HIS A 275 3.20 25.10 19.15
N LEU A 276 1.91 24.87 18.92
CA LEU A 276 0.88 25.88 19.14
C LEU A 276 0.86 26.26 20.61
N VAL A 277 0.94 27.55 20.90
CA VAL A 277 0.78 28.06 22.25
C VAL A 277 -0.69 28.39 22.44
N LEU A 278 -1.48 27.35 22.73
CA LEU A 278 -2.94 27.49 22.87
C LEU A 278 -3.30 28.24 24.15
N MET A 279 -4.05 29.32 24.00
CA MET A 279 -4.54 30.16 25.08
C MET A 279 -6.03 30.43 24.91
N ARG A 280 -6.75 30.59 26.03
CA ARG A 280 -8.12 31.07 26.03
C ARG A 280 -8.11 32.58 25.85
N VAL A 281 -8.74 33.07 24.79
CA VAL A 281 -8.86 34.50 24.47
C VAL A 281 -10.30 34.96 24.60
N THR A 282 -10.50 36.20 25.04
CA THR A 282 -11.77 36.92 24.91
C THR A 282 -11.82 37.50 23.49
N VAL A 283 -12.72 37.00 22.64
CA VAL A 283 -12.65 37.26 21.19
C VAL A 283 -12.81 38.74 20.86
N GLY A 284 -13.75 39.45 21.52
CA GLY A 284 -13.96 40.88 21.30
C GLY A 284 -12.72 41.72 21.63
N GLU A 285 -12.21 41.61 22.87
CA GLU A 285 -11.02 42.36 23.32
C GLU A 285 -9.78 42.05 22.47
N TRP A 286 -9.59 40.78 22.10
CA TRP A 286 -8.49 40.36 21.24
C TRP A 286 -8.63 40.94 19.83
N LEU A 287 -9.83 40.93 19.25
CA LEU A 287 -10.08 41.50 17.92
C LEU A 287 -9.82 43.01 17.91
N ASP A 288 -10.32 43.73 18.92
CA ASP A 288 -10.10 45.17 19.08
C ASP A 288 -8.62 45.49 19.21
N SER A 289 -7.88 44.70 20.00
CA SER A 289 -6.42 44.83 20.15
C SER A 289 -5.68 44.64 18.83
N VAL A 290 -6.07 43.64 18.03
CA VAL A 290 -5.45 43.38 16.72
C VAL A 290 -5.76 44.49 15.72
N VAL A 291 -7.00 44.96 15.67
CA VAL A 291 -7.44 46.01 14.75
C VAL A 291 -6.85 47.37 15.11
N ALA A 292 -6.73 47.70 16.40
CA ALA A 292 -6.13 48.96 16.84
C ALA A 292 -4.70 49.15 16.29
N ASN A 293 -3.93 48.05 16.15
CA ASN A 293 -2.57 48.10 15.62
C ASN A 293 -2.48 48.48 14.13
N ILE A 294 -3.59 48.45 13.39
CA ILE A 294 -3.61 48.75 11.95
C ILE A 294 -4.56 49.90 11.59
N ALA A 295 -5.26 50.47 12.58
CA ALA A 295 -6.23 51.53 12.38
C ALA A 295 -5.58 52.79 11.78
N ASP A 296 -4.39 53.16 12.23
CA ASP A 296 -3.63 54.31 11.71
C ASP A 296 -3.24 54.09 10.24
N ASP A 297 -2.72 52.90 9.89
CA ASP A 297 -2.34 52.57 8.51
C ASP A 297 -3.56 52.59 7.55
N VAL A 298 -4.75 52.23 8.05
CA VAL A 298 -6.01 52.31 7.29
C VAL A 298 -6.44 53.76 7.09
N ALA A 299 -6.35 54.58 8.14
CA ALA A 299 -6.71 55.99 8.10
C ALA A 299 -5.78 56.79 7.15
N ASP A 300 -4.48 56.49 7.15
CA ASP A 300 -3.49 57.09 6.24
C ASP A 300 -3.82 56.80 4.76
N ARG A 301 -4.51 55.69 4.48
CA ARG A 301 -5.00 55.32 3.14
C ARG A 301 -6.40 55.82 2.82
N GLN A 302 -7.02 56.60 3.71
CA GLN A 302 -8.39 57.12 3.56
C GLN A 302 -9.44 56.00 3.41
N LEU A 303 -9.20 54.84 4.01
CA LEU A 303 -10.13 53.71 4.03
C LEU A 303 -10.97 53.72 5.31
N THR A 304 -12.18 53.19 5.24
CA THR A 304 -13.04 52.98 6.41
C THR A 304 -12.93 51.55 6.90
N LEU A 305 -12.65 51.34 8.19
CA LEU A 305 -12.61 50.02 8.81
C LEU A 305 -13.78 49.85 9.77
N ALA A 306 -14.68 48.91 9.46
CA ALA A 306 -15.79 48.51 10.32
C ALA A 306 -15.47 47.18 11.00
N VAL A 307 -15.65 47.11 12.32
CA VAL A 307 -15.44 45.89 13.12
C VAL A 307 -16.75 45.47 13.75
N HIS A 308 -17.12 44.20 13.59
CA HIS A 308 -18.33 43.61 14.16
C HIS A 308 -18.00 42.34 14.94
N ALA A 309 -18.28 42.34 16.24
CA ALA A 309 -18.08 41.18 17.12
C ALA A 309 -19.34 40.77 17.89
N ASP A 310 -20.50 41.34 17.55
CA ASP A 310 -21.76 41.17 18.30
C ASP A 310 -22.24 39.73 18.40
N PHE A 311 -21.86 38.89 17.42
CA PHE A 311 -22.22 37.47 17.34
C PHE A 311 -21.03 36.54 17.58
N ALA A 312 -19.89 37.07 18.04
CA ALA A 312 -18.71 36.28 18.36
C ALA A 312 -18.93 35.43 19.62
N PRO A 313 -18.31 34.23 19.73
CA PRO A 313 -18.27 33.53 21.00
C PRO A 313 -17.48 34.36 22.02
N ALA A 314 -17.93 34.40 23.28
CA ALA A 314 -17.27 35.18 24.33
C ALA A 314 -15.80 34.80 24.50
N HIS A 315 -15.50 33.50 24.36
CA HIS A 315 -14.13 33.00 24.40
C HIS A 315 -13.86 31.96 23.32
N HIS A 316 -12.61 31.86 22.89
CA HIS A 316 -12.12 30.82 22.00
C HIS A 316 -10.72 30.37 22.42
N VAL A 317 -10.30 29.16 22.04
CA VAL A 317 -8.97 28.61 22.35
C VAL A 317 -8.18 28.52 21.06
N CYS A 318 -7.11 29.30 20.94
CA CYS A 318 -6.24 29.33 19.77
C CYS A 318 -4.84 29.81 20.17
N ASP A 319 -3.90 29.82 19.21
CA ASP A 319 -2.67 30.60 19.37
C ASP A 319 -2.93 32.06 18.98
N PRO A 320 -3.05 33.00 19.94
CA PRO A 320 -3.45 34.38 19.66
C PRO A 320 -2.50 35.10 18.72
N ARG A 321 -1.20 34.75 18.74
CA ARG A 321 -0.16 35.41 17.93
C ARG A 321 -0.27 34.97 16.48
N LEU A 322 -0.43 33.67 16.25
CA LEU A 322 -0.62 33.15 14.90
C LEU A 322 -1.95 33.61 14.31
N VAL A 323 -3.05 33.50 15.04
CA VAL A 323 -4.35 33.94 14.51
C VAL A 323 -4.35 35.45 14.25
N ALA A 324 -3.71 36.28 15.10
CA ALA A 324 -3.60 37.72 14.87
C ALA A 324 -2.81 38.01 13.59
N ARG A 325 -1.73 37.25 13.34
CA ARG A 325 -0.97 37.36 12.09
C ARG A 325 -1.80 36.99 10.87
N ALA A 326 -2.61 35.94 10.94
CA ALA A 326 -3.50 35.57 9.86
C ALA A 326 -4.51 36.69 9.57
N LEU A 327 -5.13 37.26 10.62
CA LEU A 327 -6.08 38.35 10.49
C LEU A 327 -5.43 39.62 9.90
N LEU A 328 -4.25 40.01 10.40
CA LEU A 328 -3.50 41.16 9.87
C LEU A 328 -3.09 40.96 8.40
N ASN A 329 -2.73 39.75 7.99
CA ASN A 329 -2.45 39.45 6.58
C ASN A 329 -3.69 39.61 5.70
N LEU A 330 -4.87 39.19 6.19
CA LEU A 330 -6.13 39.40 5.48
C LEU A 330 -6.49 40.89 5.39
N ILE A 331 -6.33 41.66 6.48
CA ILE A 331 -6.61 43.11 6.50
C ILE A 331 -5.63 43.85 5.57
N ARG A 332 -4.33 43.55 5.62
CA ARG A 332 -3.33 44.13 4.71
C ARG A 332 -3.65 43.82 3.24
N ASN A 333 -4.14 42.62 2.97
CA ASN A 333 -4.61 42.26 1.63
C ASN A 333 -5.83 43.12 1.24
N ALA A 334 -6.82 43.27 2.12
CA ALA A 334 -7.98 44.13 1.89
C ALA A 334 -7.57 45.60 1.66
N MET A 335 -6.67 46.17 2.48
CA MET A 335 -6.14 47.54 2.33
C MET A 335 -5.44 47.82 0.99
N ARG A 336 -4.97 46.78 0.32
CA ARG A 336 -4.31 46.90 -0.97
C ARG A 336 -5.30 46.98 -2.13
N TYR A 337 -6.47 46.38 -2.00
CA TYR A 337 -7.43 46.22 -3.11
C TYR A 337 -8.78 46.91 -2.87
N ALA A 338 -9.09 47.26 -1.63
CA ALA A 338 -10.28 48.03 -1.27
C ALA A 338 -10.28 49.39 -1.97
N ARG A 339 -11.47 49.85 -2.32
CA ARG A 339 -11.71 51.19 -2.86
C ARG A 339 -11.96 52.18 -1.73
N GLN A 340 -12.84 51.84 -0.79
CA GLN A 340 -13.28 52.74 0.27
C GLN A 340 -13.45 52.07 1.63
N ALA A 341 -13.81 50.78 1.66
CA ALA A 341 -14.22 50.13 2.91
C ALA A 341 -13.67 48.71 3.09
N ILE A 342 -13.35 48.40 4.35
CA ILE A 342 -12.97 47.08 4.83
C ILE A 342 -13.87 46.74 6.01
N THR A 343 -14.45 45.54 6.00
CA THR A 343 -15.26 45.03 7.11
C THR A 343 -14.60 43.80 7.71
N VAL A 344 -14.38 43.83 9.02
CA VAL A 344 -13.90 42.69 9.81
C VAL A 344 -15.01 42.23 10.72
N ARG A 345 -15.34 40.94 10.68
CA ARG A 345 -16.46 40.38 11.42
C ARG A 345 -16.06 39.08 12.11
N ALA A 346 -16.39 38.96 13.38
CA ALA A 346 -16.22 37.74 14.17
C ALA A 346 -17.59 37.16 14.56
N GLU A 347 -17.80 35.88 14.27
CA GLU A 347 -19.07 35.19 14.52
C GLU A 347 -18.83 33.78 15.08
N ALA A 348 -19.78 33.30 15.88
CA ALA A 348 -19.85 31.90 16.26
C ALA A 348 -20.35 31.06 15.07
N GLY A 349 -19.54 30.09 14.66
CA GLY A 349 -19.93 29.09 13.67
C GLY A 349 -20.51 27.82 14.31
N THR A 350 -20.72 26.80 13.48
CA THR A 350 -21.25 25.51 13.92
C THR A 350 -20.31 24.81 14.91
N TYR A 351 -20.87 24.09 15.89
CA TYR A 351 -20.10 23.30 16.87
C TYR A 351 -19.06 24.13 17.67
N GLY A 352 -19.33 25.41 17.91
CA GLY A 352 -18.45 26.29 18.71
C GLY A 352 -17.21 26.79 17.98
N SER A 353 -17.14 26.65 16.66
CA SER A 353 -16.06 27.24 15.85
C SER A 353 -16.10 28.77 15.89
N LEU A 354 -14.96 29.42 15.78
CA LEU A 354 -14.85 30.87 15.55
C LEU A 354 -14.71 31.13 14.04
N CYS A 355 -15.57 31.99 13.50
CA CYS A 355 -15.53 32.44 12.12
C CYS A 355 -15.03 33.89 12.08
N LEU A 356 -13.87 34.12 11.47
CA LEU A 356 -13.32 35.46 11.23
C LEU A 356 -13.44 35.78 9.74
N THR A 357 -14.21 36.82 9.43
CA THR A 357 -14.46 37.28 8.05
C THR A 357 -13.77 38.62 7.82
N VAL A 358 -13.06 38.76 6.71
CA VAL A 358 -12.55 40.03 6.19
C VAL A 358 -13.10 40.25 4.79
N GLU A 359 -13.83 41.35 4.60
CA GLU A 359 -14.49 41.71 3.33
C GLU A 359 -14.01 43.09 2.87
N ASP A 360 -13.67 43.21 1.58
CA ASP A 360 -13.34 44.48 0.91
C ASP A 360 -14.35 44.81 -0.20
N ASP A 361 -14.33 46.06 -0.67
CA ASP A 361 -15.13 46.58 -1.79
C ASP A 361 -14.31 46.71 -3.10
N GLY A 362 -13.25 45.91 -3.22
CA GLY A 362 -12.33 45.89 -4.35
C GLY A 362 -12.87 45.14 -5.60
N PRO A 363 -11.99 44.78 -6.55
CA PRO A 363 -12.37 44.07 -7.77
C PRO A 363 -12.73 42.59 -7.56
N GLY A 364 -12.53 42.05 -6.35
CA GLY A 364 -12.75 40.64 -6.03
C GLY A 364 -11.74 39.70 -6.69
N ILE A 365 -11.99 38.39 -6.56
CA ILE A 365 -11.12 37.33 -7.12
C ILE A 365 -11.94 36.43 -8.06
N PRO A 366 -11.49 36.25 -9.32
CA PRO A 366 -12.15 35.36 -10.29
C PRO A 366 -12.27 33.94 -9.75
N ALA A 367 -13.39 33.26 -10.04
CA ALA A 367 -13.68 31.93 -9.50
C ALA A 367 -12.58 30.89 -9.79
N ALA A 368 -11.98 30.93 -10.98
CA ALA A 368 -10.88 30.04 -11.38
C ALA A 368 -9.61 30.21 -10.53
N GLU A 369 -9.41 31.38 -9.93
CA GLU A 369 -8.20 31.73 -9.19
C GLU A 369 -8.35 31.56 -7.67
N ARG A 370 -9.58 31.44 -7.15
CA ARG A 370 -9.87 31.41 -5.70
C ARG A 370 -9.14 30.30 -4.93
N ALA A 371 -8.85 29.16 -5.57
CA ALA A 371 -8.08 28.10 -4.95
C ALA A 371 -6.57 28.41 -4.94
N ARG A 372 -6.09 29.07 -6.00
CA ARG A 372 -4.67 29.33 -6.27
C ARG A 372 -4.13 30.54 -5.52
N VAL A 373 -4.98 31.50 -5.14
CA VAL A 373 -4.55 32.67 -4.35
C VAL A 373 -3.96 32.34 -2.97
N PHE A 374 -4.14 31.12 -2.49
CA PHE A 374 -3.48 30.64 -1.27
C PHE A 374 -2.18 29.86 -1.54
N GLU A 375 -1.76 29.71 -2.79
CA GLU A 375 -0.47 29.12 -3.14
C GLU A 375 0.66 30.13 -2.86
N PRO A 376 1.81 29.70 -2.30
CA PRO A 376 2.94 30.59 -2.08
C PRO A 376 3.39 31.28 -3.37
N PHE A 377 3.71 32.57 -3.28
CA PHE A 377 4.16 33.41 -4.41
C PHE A 377 3.14 33.64 -5.52
N TYR A 378 1.91 33.14 -5.36
CA TYR A 378 0.87 33.35 -6.35
C TYR A 378 0.33 34.78 -6.30
N ARG A 379 0.23 35.40 -7.48
CA ARG A 379 -0.29 36.77 -7.65
C ARG A 379 -1.14 36.82 -8.92
N LEU A 380 -2.27 37.52 -8.85
CA LEU A 380 -3.11 37.80 -10.02
C LEU A 380 -2.38 38.71 -11.01
N ASP A 381 -2.53 38.51 -12.31
CA ASP A 381 -1.83 39.29 -13.34
C ASP A 381 -2.08 40.80 -13.24
N ALA A 382 -3.29 41.22 -12.86
CA ALA A 382 -3.65 42.62 -12.62
C ALA A 382 -2.91 43.27 -11.41
N SER A 383 -2.27 42.46 -10.56
CA SER A 383 -1.50 42.91 -9.39
C SER A 383 0.02 42.92 -9.61
N ARG A 384 0.50 42.67 -10.84
CA ARG A 384 1.93 42.54 -11.16
C ARG A 384 2.70 43.86 -11.22
N ASP A 385 2.03 45.01 -11.13
CA ASP A 385 2.72 46.29 -10.98
C ASP A 385 3.48 46.33 -9.65
N ARG A 386 4.82 46.29 -9.76
CA ARG A 386 5.76 45.94 -8.68
C ARG A 386 5.95 47.04 -7.64
N HIS A 387 5.40 48.22 -7.84
CA HIS A 387 5.64 49.39 -6.96
C HIS A 387 4.73 49.46 -5.74
N THR A 388 3.71 48.60 -5.60
CA THR A 388 2.73 48.69 -4.50
C THR A 388 2.43 47.37 -3.81
N GLY A 389 3.28 46.33 -3.93
CA GLY A 389 2.81 44.97 -3.69
C GLY A 389 3.73 43.91 -3.10
N GLY A 390 3.30 43.37 -1.95
CA GLY A 390 3.94 42.25 -1.24
C GLY A 390 4.04 40.93 -2.03
N PHE A 391 4.79 39.99 -1.46
CA PHE A 391 5.41 38.83 -2.12
C PHE A 391 4.49 37.66 -2.46
N GLY A 392 3.18 37.75 -2.19
CA GLY A 392 2.25 36.63 -2.39
C GLY A 392 2.40 35.50 -1.37
N LEU A 393 3.05 35.75 -0.23
CA LEU A 393 3.18 34.79 0.88
C LEU A 393 2.09 34.96 1.94
N GLY A 394 1.50 36.15 2.05
CA GLY A 394 0.53 36.48 3.11
C GLY A 394 -0.66 35.52 3.18
N LEU A 395 -1.32 35.24 2.05
CA LEU A 395 -2.46 34.31 2.01
C LEU A 395 -2.06 32.84 2.20
N ALA A 396 -0.87 32.44 1.75
CA ALA A 396 -0.32 31.12 2.04
C ALA A 396 -0.07 30.91 3.54
N ILE A 397 0.45 31.95 4.22
CA ILE A 397 0.61 31.97 5.68
C ILE A 397 -0.76 31.85 6.37
N VAL A 398 -1.79 32.59 5.92
CA VAL A 398 -3.15 32.49 6.47
C VAL A 398 -3.69 31.06 6.36
N ARG A 399 -3.59 30.46 5.17
CA ARG A 399 -4.03 29.08 4.94
C ARG A 399 -3.30 28.10 5.85
N ARG A 400 -1.99 28.27 6.01
CA ARG A 400 -1.22 27.37 6.86
C ARG A 400 -1.57 27.54 8.34
N ILE A 401 -1.79 28.78 8.81
CA ILE A 401 -2.25 29.06 10.17
C ILE A 401 -3.62 28.41 10.43
N ALA A 402 -4.55 28.49 9.48
CA ALA A 402 -5.84 27.80 9.58
C ALA A 402 -5.65 26.28 9.73
N LEU A 403 -4.84 25.68 8.86
CA LEU A 403 -4.59 24.23 8.83
C LEU A 403 -3.94 23.72 10.12
N VAL A 404 -2.95 24.42 10.70
CA VAL A 404 -2.32 23.98 11.95
C VAL A 404 -3.30 24.04 13.13
N HIS A 405 -4.31 24.92 13.09
CA HIS A 405 -5.40 24.96 14.06
C HIS A 405 -6.54 23.96 13.76
N GLY A 406 -6.39 23.10 12.76
CA GLY A 406 -7.43 22.16 12.32
C GLY A 406 -8.60 22.82 11.59
N GLY A 407 -8.47 24.09 11.22
CA GLY A 407 -9.47 24.88 10.53
C GLY A 407 -9.21 25.02 9.04
N GLU A 408 -9.95 25.93 8.41
CA GLU A 408 -9.84 26.22 6.98
C GLU A 408 -9.97 27.71 6.70
N VAL A 409 -9.43 28.16 5.57
CA VAL A 409 -9.70 29.48 5.01
C VAL A 409 -10.31 29.31 3.63
N ARG A 410 -11.37 30.06 3.35
CA ARG A 410 -12.05 30.04 2.06
C ARG A 410 -12.39 31.44 1.57
N LEU A 411 -12.56 31.55 0.26
CA LEU A 411 -13.14 32.72 -0.38
C LEU A 411 -14.63 32.49 -0.57
N ASP A 412 -15.44 33.39 -0.03
CA ASP A 412 -16.88 33.41 -0.23
C ASP A 412 -17.27 34.51 -1.23
N THR A 413 -18.50 34.46 -1.74
CA THR A 413 -19.10 35.57 -2.47
C THR A 413 -19.61 36.60 -1.47
N GLY A 414 -18.94 37.74 -1.39
CA GLY A 414 -19.36 38.89 -0.57
C GLY A 414 -20.54 39.64 -1.17
N GLY A 415 -21.20 40.45 -0.34
CA GLY A 415 -22.27 41.36 -0.77
C GLY A 415 -21.75 42.68 -1.32
N SER A 416 -20.50 43.04 -0.98
CA SER A 416 -19.83 44.30 -1.38
C SER A 416 -19.32 44.33 -2.82
N GLY A 417 -19.29 43.18 -3.51
CA GLY A 417 -18.70 43.03 -4.85
C GLY A 417 -17.17 42.80 -4.86
N GLY A 418 -16.50 42.89 -3.72
CA GLY A 418 -15.06 42.61 -3.57
C GLY A 418 -14.72 41.20 -3.10
N ALA A 419 -13.58 41.02 -2.44
CA ALA A 419 -13.17 39.72 -1.91
C ALA A 419 -13.64 39.54 -0.46
N ARG A 420 -14.22 38.37 -0.16
CA ARG A 420 -14.62 37.97 1.20
C ARG A 420 -13.84 36.74 1.63
N PHE A 421 -12.90 36.93 2.54
CA PHE A 421 -12.12 35.84 3.14
C PHE A 421 -12.77 35.40 4.44
N VAL A 422 -12.96 34.09 4.59
CA VAL A 422 -13.56 33.47 5.78
C VAL A 422 -12.55 32.49 6.37
N LEU A 423 -12.03 32.82 7.55
CA LEU A 423 -11.16 31.96 8.35
C LEU A 423 -11.99 31.26 9.42
N LEU A 424 -12.12 29.95 9.30
CA LEU A 424 -12.83 29.08 10.23
C LEU A 424 -11.83 28.41 11.17
N LEU A 425 -12.00 28.59 12.48
CA LEU A 425 -11.21 27.93 13.52
C LEU A 425 -12.13 27.01 14.34
N PRO A 426 -11.90 25.68 14.37
CA PRO A 426 -12.73 24.77 15.14
C PRO A 426 -12.54 25.00 16.64
N ALA A 427 -13.53 24.58 17.44
CA ALA A 427 -13.38 24.57 18.89
C ALA A 427 -12.23 23.62 19.28
N MET A 428 -11.24 24.15 20.00
CA MET A 428 -10.15 23.35 20.56
C MET A 428 -10.25 23.29 22.09
N PRO A 429 -9.93 22.14 22.72
CA PRO A 429 -9.77 22.07 24.15
C PRO A 429 -8.50 22.84 24.57
N LEU A 430 -8.53 23.48 25.75
CA LEU A 430 -7.29 23.90 26.40
C LEU A 430 -6.48 22.63 26.71
N PRO A 431 -5.20 22.56 26.33
CA PRO A 431 -4.35 21.47 26.79
C PRO A 431 -4.34 21.49 28.31
N MET A 432 -4.64 20.35 28.94
CA MET A 432 -4.48 20.19 30.38
C MET A 432 -3.00 20.38 30.69
N GLN A 433 -2.66 21.40 31.48
CA GLN A 433 -1.28 21.69 31.91
C GLN A 433 -0.74 20.59 32.81
#